data_AF-A0A7S4PF24-F1
#
_entry.id   AF-A0A7S4PF24-F1
#
_cell.length_a   1.000
_cell.length_b   1.000
_cell.length_c   1.000
_cell.angle_alpha   90.00
_cell.angle_beta   90.00
_cell.angle_gamma   90.00
#
_symmetry.space_group_name_H-M   'P 1'
#
loop_
_entity.id
_entity.type
_entity.pdbx_description
1 polymer ?
#
loop_
_entity_poly.entity_id
_entity_poly.type
_entity_poly.pdbx_seq_one_letter_code
_entity_poly.pdbx_strand_id
1 'polypeptide(L)'
;VDWLGVSYGLTPSLSKFWGKGSYVPLYVRLTSNDVTGEHTCIMVKAVEQTGGIRRKGDEEEREYDRNWISNFSEDFRGRFLSLLSYEFRKFSPSLALRILQQASSSSSSSS
;
A
#
# COMPACT_ATOMS: atom_id res chain seq x y z
N VAL A 1 15.67 -4.49 -9.41
CA VAL A 1 14.52 -3.58 -9.21
C VAL A 1 13.37 -4.48 -8.88
N ASP A 2 13.08 -4.54 -7.59
CA ASP A 2 12.36 -5.65 -6.97
C ASP A 2 11.00 -5.19 -6.44
N TRP A 3 10.81 -3.87 -6.34
CA TRP A 3 9.57 -3.20 -6.02
C TRP A 3 9.46 -1.83 -6.69
N LEU A 4 8.23 -1.34 -6.85
CA LEU A 4 7.90 -0.01 -7.35
C LEU A 4 7.07 0.73 -6.30
N GLY A 5 7.49 1.94 -5.94
CA GLY A 5 6.81 2.80 -4.97
C GLY A 5 6.21 4.04 -5.63
N VAL A 6 5.07 4.49 -5.11
CA VAL A 6 4.41 5.75 -5.51
C VAL A 6 4.12 6.60 -4.28
N SER A 7 4.17 7.92 -4.44
CA SER A 7 3.77 8.89 -3.42
C SER A 7 2.84 9.92 -4.04
N TYR A 8 1.70 10.19 -3.40
CA TYR A 8 0.67 11.08 -3.93
C TYR A 8 -0.22 11.68 -2.82
N GLY A 9 -0.97 12.75 -3.14
CA GLY A 9 -2.01 13.30 -2.28
C GLY A 9 -3.25 12.39 -2.25
N LEU A 10 -3.65 11.93 -1.07
CA LEU A 10 -4.66 10.90 -0.90
C LEU A 10 -6.05 11.40 -1.32
N THR A 11 -6.49 10.98 -2.50
CA THR A 11 -7.85 11.17 -3.00
C THR A 11 -8.55 9.84 -3.31
N PRO A 12 -9.89 9.79 -3.33
CA PRO A 12 -10.63 8.61 -3.75
C PRO A 12 -10.27 8.13 -5.16
N SER A 13 -10.03 9.06 -6.08
CA SER A 13 -9.69 8.75 -7.48
C SER A 13 -8.30 8.11 -7.58
N LEU A 14 -7.29 8.68 -6.92
CA LEU A 14 -5.92 8.15 -6.96
C LEU A 14 -5.79 6.85 -6.16
N SER A 15 -6.41 6.75 -4.97
CA SER A 15 -6.46 5.48 -4.22
C SER A 15 -7.08 4.35 -5.03
N LYS A 16 -8.17 4.63 -5.78
CA LYS A 16 -8.78 3.65 -6.68
C LYS A 16 -7.86 3.29 -7.85
N PHE A 17 -7.20 4.28 -8.45
CA PHE A 17 -6.29 4.07 -9.58
C PHE A 17 -5.12 3.15 -9.18
N TRP A 18 -4.39 3.49 -8.11
CA TRP A 18 -3.25 2.70 -7.65
C TRP A 18 -3.65 1.34 -7.10
N GLY A 19 -4.80 1.24 -6.43
CA GLY A 19 -5.36 -0.04 -5.99
C GLY A 19 -5.64 -1.02 -7.13
N LYS A 20 -6.18 -0.54 -8.27
CA LYS A 20 -6.36 -1.37 -9.47
C LYS A 20 -5.03 -1.88 -10.04
N GLY A 21 -3.94 -1.14 -9.79
CA GLY A 21 -2.60 -1.52 -10.19
C GLY A 21 -1.94 -2.57 -9.29
N SER A 22 -2.64 -3.09 -8.27
CA SER A 22 -2.08 -3.98 -7.23
C SER A 22 -1.00 -3.33 -6.38
N TYR A 23 -1.10 -2.02 -6.15
CA TYR A 23 -0.29 -1.34 -5.13
C TYR A 23 -0.93 -1.50 -3.75
N VAL A 24 -0.09 -1.71 -2.75
CA VAL A 24 -0.47 -1.89 -1.34
C VAL A 24 -0.06 -0.63 -0.56
N PRO A 25 -0.96 -0.01 0.22
CA PRO A 25 -0.62 1.15 1.04
C PRO A 25 0.25 0.73 2.22
N LEU A 26 1.35 1.45 2.44
CA LEU A 26 2.25 1.21 3.57
C LEU A 26 2.32 2.40 4.53
N TYR A 27 1.93 3.60 4.07
CA TYR A 27 2.01 4.78 4.90
C TYR A 27 1.04 5.87 4.44
N VAL A 28 0.40 6.53 5.40
CA VAL A 28 -0.35 7.77 5.19
C VAL A 28 0.13 8.77 6.24
N ARG A 29 0.56 9.94 5.77
CA ARG A 29 1.02 11.02 6.66
C ARG A 29 -0.14 11.54 7.49
N LEU A 30 0.09 11.72 8.78
CA LEU A 30 -0.93 12.23 9.69
C LEU A 30 -1.32 13.68 9.38
N THR A 31 -0.33 14.54 9.10
CA THR A 31 -0.56 15.93 8.71
C THR A 31 -0.91 16.01 7.23
N SER A 32 -2.02 16.66 6.91
CA SER A 32 -2.36 17.03 5.53
C SER A 32 -1.45 18.14 5.02
N ASN A 33 -1.38 18.29 3.70
CA ASN A 33 -0.74 19.45 3.08
C ASN A 33 -1.60 20.70 3.28
N ASP A 34 -0.99 21.83 3.67
CA ASP A 34 -1.73 23.07 3.97
C ASP A 34 -2.38 23.71 2.74
N VAL A 35 -1.87 23.42 1.53
CA VAL A 35 -2.37 23.98 0.26
C VAL A 35 -3.52 23.13 -0.29
N THR A 36 -3.35 21.81 -0.36
CA THR A 36 -4.35 20.91 -0.99
C THR A 36 -5.31 20.27 0.01
N GLY A 37 -4.98 20.27 1.31
CA GLY A 37 -5.73 19.55 2.34
C GLY A 37 -5.58 18.03 2.27
N GLU A 38 -4.76 17.49 1.36
CA GLU A 38 -4.60 16.06 1.15
C GLU A 38 -3.48 15.49 2.02
N HIS A 39 -3.66 14.26 2.50
CA HIS A 39 -2.62 13.53 3.20
C HIS A 39 -1.70 12.84 2.20
N THR A 40 -0.39 12.86 2.43
CA THR A 40 0.53 12.09 1.59
C THR A 40 0.31 10.59 1.83
N CYS A 41 0.09 9.83 0.76
CA CYS A 41 -0.01 8.38 0.78
C CYS A 41 1.18 7.77 0.03
N ILE A 42 1.76 6.71 0.58
CA ILE A 42 2.79 5.89 -0.06
C ILE A 42 2.23 4.49 -0.26
N MET A 43 2.31 4.00 -1.49
CA MET A 43 1.96 2.63 -1.82
C MET A 43 3.09 1.95 -2.58
N VAL A 44 3.23 0.63 -2.41
CA VAL A 44 4.28 -0.17 -3.02
C VAL A 44 3.68 -1.37 -3.74
N LYS A 45 4.31 -1.79 -4.83
CA LYS A 45 4.01 -3.02 -5.56
C LYS A 45 5.29 -3.82 -5.76
N ALA A 46 5.26 -5.11 -5.43
CA ALA A 46 6.34 -6.04 -5.80
C ALA A 46 6.40 -6.22 -7.32
N VAL A 47 7.59 -6.19 -7.91
CA VAL A 47 7.77 -6.39 -9.35
C VAL A 47 7.94 -7.87 -9.64
N GLU A 48 7.03 -8.45 -10.42
CA GLU A 48 7.23 -9.77 -10.98
C GLU A 48 8.14 -9.67 -12.20
N GLN A 49 9.32 -10.30 -12.17
CA GLN A 49 10.17 -10.38 -13.35
C GLN A 49 9.61 -11.43 -14.31
N THR A 50 8.77 -11.00 -15.23
CA THR A 50 8.32 -11.80 -16.36
C THR A 50 9.39 -11.73 -17.46
N GLY A 51 10.28 -12.72 -17.56
CA GLY A 51 11.12 -12.90 -18.77
C GLY A 51 12.63 -13.11 -18.61
N GLY A 52 13.18 -13.24 -17.39
CA GLY A 52 14.58 -13.61 -17.20
C GLY A 52 14.74 -15.11 -16.90
N ILE A 53 15.63 -15.82 -17.63
CA ILE A 53 16.15 -17.12 -17.17
C ILE A 53 16.93 -16.84 -15.87
N ARG A 54 16.40 -17.24 -14.72
CA ARG A 54 17.01 -16.99 -13.41
C ARG A 54 17.15 -18.28 -12.61
N ARG A 55 18.13 -18.31 -11.72
CA ARG A 55 18.60 -19.55 -11.08
C ARG A 55 17.72 -19.84 -9.88
N LYS A 56 17.59 -21.13 -9.55
CA LYS A 56 16.78 -21.69 -8.45
C LYS A 56 17.07 -21.08 -7.05
N GLY A 57 18.13 -20.27 -6.88
CA GLY A 57 18.44 -19.55 -5.64
C GLY A 57 17.72 -18.21 -5.48
N ASP A 58 17.08 -17.68 -6.51
CA ASP A 58 16.36 -16.39 -6.49
C ASP A 58 14.95 -16.49 -5.84
N GLU A 59 14.52 -17.68 -5.39
CA GLU A 59 13.17 -17.93 -4.84
C GLU A 59 13.03 -17.52 -3.36
N GLU A 60 14.04 -17.83 -2.52
CA GLU A 60 14.05 -17.46 -1.09
C GLU A 60 14.13 -15.94 -0.90
N GLU A 61 14.91 -15.24 -1.73
CA GLU A 61 14.97 -13.77 -1.72
C GLU A 61 13.64 -13.12 -2.13
N ARG A 62 12.88 -13.71 -3.09
CA ARG A 62 11.54 -13.23 -3.44
C ARG A 62 10.51 -13.46 -2.35
N GLU A 63 10.60 -14.58 -1.63
CA GLU A 63 9.73 -14.84 -0.49
C GLU A 63 10.00 -13.81 0.61
N TYR A 64 11.28 -13.50 0.88
CA TYR A 64 11.66 -12.43 1.79
C TYR A 64 11.12 -11.06 1.35
N ASP A 65 11.22 -10.73 0.05
CA ASP A 65 10.70 -9.48 -0.52
C ASP A 65 9.17 -9.36 -0.42
N ARG A 66 8.42 -10.45 -0.64
CA ARG A 66 6.96 -10.45 -0.43
C ARG A 66 6.60 -10.40 1.06
N ASN A 67 7.41 -11.02 1.91
CA ASN A 67 7.17 -11.09 3.35
C ASN A 67 7.26 -9.71 4.01
N TRP A 68 8.25 -8.87 3.67
CA TRP A 68 8.31 -7.54 4.29
C TRP A 68 7.13 -6.64 3.89
N ILE A 69 6.70 -6.64 2.63
CA ILE A 69 5.55 -5.82 2.20
C ILE A 69 4.30 -6.21 2.98
N SER A 70 4.07 -7.52 3.16
CA SER A 70 2.96 -8.03 3.96
C SER A 70 3.05 -7.58 5.42
N ASN A 71 4.22 -7.72 6.05
CA ASN A 71 4.44 -7.32 7.45
C ASN A 71 4.23 -5.81 7.67
N PHE A 72 4.76 -4.97 6.76
CA PHE A 72 4.55 -3.53 6.83
C PHE A 72 3.10 -3.13 6.54
N SER A 73 2.41 -3.85 5.67
CA SER A 73 0.99 -3.61 5.37
C SER A 73 0.10 -3.91 6.59
N GLU A 74 0.38 -4.98 7.32
CA GLU A 74 -0.37 -5.33 8.53
C GLU A 74 -0.12 -4.33 9.68
N ASP A 75 1.13 -3.88 9.89
CA ASP A 75 1.43 -2.79 10.84
C ASP A 75 0.75 -1.48 10.43
N PHE A 76 0.82 -1.12 9.13
CA PHE A 76 0.12 0.04 8.58
C PHE A 76 -1.38 -0.04 8.86
N ARG A 77 -2.01 -1.18 8.62
CA ARG A 77 -3.44 -1.39 8.87
C ARG A 77 -3.81 -1.16 10.33
N GLY A 78 -3.03 -1.70 11.26
CA GLY A 78 -3.23 -1.48 12.70
C GLY A 78 -3.16 0.01 13.06
N ARG A 79 -2.11 0.71 12.61
CA ARG A 79 -1.93 2.15 12.85
C ARG A 79 -3.01 2.99 12.19
N PHE A 80 -3.38 2.66 10.95
CA PHE A 80 -4.41 3.37 10.20
C PHE A 80 -5.77 3.28 10.92
N LEU A 81 -6.13 2.10 11.43
CA LEU A 81 -7.34 1.93 12.25
C LEU A 81 -7.34 2.82 13.49
N SER A 82 -6.22 2.87 14.23
CA SER A 82 -6.10 3.75 15.40
C SER A 82 -6.22 5.23 15.03
N LEU A 83 -5.79 5.63 13.83
CA LEU A 83 -5.86 7.01 13.37
C LEU A 83 -7.24 7.42 12.82
N LEU A 84 -8.13 6.47 12.51
CA LEU A 84 -9.52 6.76 12.07
C LEU A 84 -10.37 7.44 13.14
N SER A 85 -10.05 7.26 14.42
CA SER A 85 -10.70 8.00 15.51
C SER A 85 -10.10 9.40 15.72
N TYR A 86 -8.93 9.68 15.12
CA TYR A 86 -8.23 10.95 15.21
C TYR A 86 -8.33 11.72 13.90
N GLU A 87 -7.21 12.11 13.30
CA GLU A 87 -7.20 13.01 12.14
C GLU A 87 -7.86 12.39 10.89
N PHE A 88 -7.80 11.06 10.75
CA PHE A 88 -8.43 10.37 9.61
C PHE A 88 -9.96 10.23 9.74
N ARG A 89 -10.56 10.70 10.85
CA ARG A 89 -12.03 10.78 11.00
C ARG A 89 -12.69 11.64 9.92
N LYS A 90 -11.91 12.52 9.28
CA LYS A 90 -12.33 13.40 8.18
C LYS A 90 -12.51 12.65 6.85
N PHE A 91 -11.95 11.44 6.72
CA PHE A 91 -12.12 10.64 5.51
C PHE A 91 -13.55 10.13 5.39
N SER A 92 -14.02 10.03 4.14
CA SER A 92 -15.28 9.33 3.91
C SER A 92 -15.13 7.85 4.31
N PRO A 93 -16.16 7.23 4.92
CA PRO A 93 -16.11 5.82 5.29
C PRO A 93 -15.74 4.92 4.11
N SER A 94 -16.21 5.26 2.91
CA SER A 94 -15.88 4.52 1.67
C SER A 94 -14.41 4.60 1.28
N LEU A 95 -13.74 5.73 1.53
CA LEU A 95 -12.30 5.86 1.29
C LEU A 95 -11.50 5.08 2.33
N ALA A 96 -11.86 5.21 3.61
CA ALA A 96 -11.22 4.49 4.71
C ALA A 96 -11.30 2.97 4.53
N LEU A 97 -12.50 2.46 4.22
CA LEU A 97 -12.70 1.02 3.96
C LEU A 97 -11.90 0.53 2.76
N ARG A 98 -11.79 1.34 1.70
CA ARG A 98 -10.97 0.98 0.52
C ARG A 98 -9.50 0.84 0.89
N ILE A 99 -8.94 1.78 1.64
CA ILE A 99 -7.53 1.73 2.06
C ILE A 99 -7.28 0.49 2.93
N LEU A 100 -8.20 0.18 3.86
CA LEU A 100 -8.12 -1.02 4.70
C LEU A 100 -8.19 -2.32 3.89
N GLN A 101 -9.07 -2.39 2.89
CA GLN A 101 -9.15 -3.54 1.99
C GLN A 101 -7.85 -3.69 1.19
N GLN A 102 -7.31 -2.60 0.67
CA GLN A 102 -6.04 -2.59 -0.09
C GLN A 102 -4.85 -3.03 0.77
N ALA A 103 -4.80 -2.61 2.04
CA ALA A 103 -3.79 -3.09 2.99
C ALA A 103 -3.94 -4.59 3.27
N SER A 104 -5.18 -5.10 3.31
CA SER A 104 -5.43 -6.53 3.57
C SER A 104 -5.15 -7.43 2.36
N SER A 105 -5.12 -6.88 1.13
CA SER A 105 -4.93 -7.65 -0.10
C SER A 105 -3.48 -8.04 -0.41
N SER A 106 -2.50 -7.59 0.38
CA SER A 106 -1.08 -8.00 0.22
C SER A 106 -0.89 -9.51 0.32
N SER A 107 -1.79 -10.20 1.01
CA SER A 107 -1.69 -11.64 1.32
C SER A 107 -2.25 -12.56 0.23
N SER A 108 -2.87 -12.05 -0.84
CA SER A 108 -3.71 -12.86 -1.74
C SER A 108 -3.33 -12.85 -3.22
N SER A 109 -2.15 -12.36 -3.62
CA SER A 109 -1.73 -12.35 -5.03
C SER A 109 -1.12 -13.68 -5.51
N SER A 110 -1.72 -14.80 -5.07
CA SER A 110 -1.42 -16.16 -5.53
C SER A 110 -2.71 -16.74 -6.13
N SER A 111 -3.03 -16.35 -7.37
CA SER A 111 -4.07 -16.99 -8.19
C SER A 111 -3.68 -16.92 -9.64
#